data_AF-A0A8X7N4A3-F1
#
_entry.id   AF-A0A8X7N4A3-F1
#
_cell.length_a   1.000
_cell.length_b   1.000
_cell.length_c   1.000
_cell.angle_alpha   90.00
_cell.angle_beta   90.00
_cell.angle_gamma   90.00
#
_symmetry.space_group_name_H-M   'P 1'
#
loop_
_entity.id
_entity.type
_entity.pdbx_description
1 polymer ?
#
loop_
_entity_poly.entity_id
_entity_poly.type
_entity_poly.pdbx_seq_one_letter_code
_entity_poly.pdbx_strand_id
1 'polypeptide(L)'
;MILTRIATSSFGIEELNLRVSPQQDLLDIVSDIVNRNKRLRIVRIDVDSTVVSNRNIRPTIRLDRMFGCYKAQVPLERFILRAPGCNIKTFATSKQQQANFFKHLRCVQEFVMACHVFNALLPTMIWTYHLLRHMPKLEFGDVAVYAPDSHTTSMSDVDLPLLHMHSLEKLSIQIPEVDTHFLHSINALCLFKLRIKSSVPVELWPACVDNHFPNLFIANVMCPGPSAPRIRALGVPERSFYPNLGNMHNHVRPHNQPFLAYIKPYGRRRQEQPPALTMNTQPYPLPEASDMGWDEEDSEASVTTGSDYSDSEEEDAADSPTPDVSQSSDDSTLTELTDTEQGTSSEPEMDWDEDVDDNEGDADEEDPDYIPTSPTSELLNTSQIEPAMSAPEEVGTEPALASGSSSTLTSLAAEAAPTSPPSKRARLSLT
;
A
#
# COMPACT_ATOMS: atom_id res chain seq x y z
N MET A 1 -16.22 0.56 -25.43
CA MET A 1 -16.16 -0.62 -26.32
C MET A 1 -14.78 -1.28 -26.38
N ILE A 2 -13.67 -0.52 -26.41
CA ILE A 2 -12.31 -1.09 -26.49
C ILE A 2 -11.93 -1.94 -25.26
N LEU A 3 -12.16 -1.45 -24.04
CA LEU A 3 -11.84 -2.19 -22.81
C LEU A 3 -12.58 -3.54 -22.73
N THR A 4 -13.84 -3.59 -23.13
CA THR A 4 -14.63 -4.83 -23.18
C THR A 4 -13.99 -5.85 -24.12
N ARG A 5 -13.51 -5.41 -25.30
CA ARG A 5 -12.81 -6.30 -26.23
C ARG A 5 -11.53 -6.85 -25.61
N ILE A 6 -10.70 -6.00 -25.01
CA ILE A 6 -9.48 -6.41 -24.30
C ILE A 6 -9.81 -7.44 -23.20
N ALA A 7 -10.83 -7.19 -22.39
CA ALA A 7 -11.26 -8.12 -21.35
C ALA A 7 -11.67 -9.50 -21.91
N THR A 8 -12.26 -9.53 -23.10
CA THR A 8 -12.70 -10.77 -23.75
C THR A 8 -11.60 -11.52 -24.49
N SER A 9 -10.68 -10.82 -25.16
CA SER A 9 -9.76 -11.44 -26.13
C SER A 9 -8.29 -11.44 -25.69
N SER A 10 -7.90 -10.55 -24.77
CA SER A 10 -6.50 -10.38 -24.42
C SER A 10 -6.13 -11.23 -23.20
N PHE A 11 -5.30 -12.24 -23.46
CA PHE A 11 -4.67 -13.09 -22.44
C PHE A 11 -3.16 -12.91 -22.49
N GLY A 12 -2.50 -13.06 -21.34
CA GLY A 12 -1.04 -12.98 -21.24
C GLY A 12 -0.48 -11.57 -21.20
N ILE A 13 -1.28 -10.57 -20.84
CA ILE A 13 -0.79 -9.22 -20.56
C ILE A 13 0.20 -9.28 -19.39
N GLU A 14 1.38 -8.69 -19.57
CA GLU A 14 2.43 -8.59 -18.54
C GLU A 14 2.43 -7.21 -17.84
N GLU A 15 2.06 -6.17 -18.56
CA GLU A 15 2.00 -4.78 -18.08
C GLU A 15 0.64 -4.18 -18.38
N LEU A 16 -0.04 -3.65 -17.35
CA LEU A 16 -1.31 -2.94 -17.49
C LEU A 16 -1.13 -1.51 -16.99
N ASN A 17 -1.24 -0.54 -17.89
CA ASN A 17 -1.24 0.88 -17.55
C ASN A 17 -2.51 1.51 -18.09
N LEU A 18 -3.42 1.91 -17.19
CA LEU A 18 -4.72 2.46 -17.56
C LEU A 18 -5.02 3.72 -16.76
N ARG A 19 -5.55 4.73 -17.45
CA ARG A 19 -6.28 5.84 -16.82
C ARG A 19 -7.75 5.72 -17.19
N VAL A 20 -8.64 5.66 -16.20
CA VAL A 20 -10.08 5.43 -16.43
C VAL A 20 -10.94 6.39 -15.63
N SER A 21 -12.15 6.71 -16.11
CA SER A 21 -13.11 7.50 -15.34
C SER A 21 -13.72 6.67 -14.20
N PRO A 22 -14.22 7.30 -13.12
CA PRO A 22 -14.83 6.65 -11.95
C PRO A 22 -16.25 6.16 -12.28
N GLN A 23 -16.38 5.25 -13.24
CA GLN A 23 -17.63 4.59 -13.61
C GLN A 23 -17.55 3.12 -13.21
N GLN A 24 -18.56 2.61 -12.50
CA GLN A 24 -18.53 1.23 -11.97
C GLN A 24 -18.33 0.20 -13.08
N ASP A 25 -19.04 0.33 -14.20
CA ASP A 25 -18.95 -0.61 -15.33
C ASP A 25 -17.53 -0.69 -15.90
N LEU A 26 -16.81 0.44 -15.98
CA LEU A 26 -15.42 0.45 -16.44
C LEU A 26 -14.48 -0.19 -15.42
N LEU A 27 -14.67 0.08 -14.12
CA LEU A 27 -13.88 -0.50 -13.04
C LEU A 27 -14.09 -2.03 -12.94
N ASP A 28 -15.30 -2.50 -13.21
CA ASP A 28 -15.62 -3.92 -13.27
C ASP A 28 -14.91 -4.59 -14.45
N ILE A 29 -14.90 -3.96 -15.64
CA ILE A 29 -14.16 -4.46 -16.79
C ILE A 29 -12.64 -4.50 -16.51
N VAL A 30 -12.09 -3.45 -15.87
CA VAL A 30 -10.67 -3.43 -15.47
C VAL A 30 -10.38 -4.55 -14.48
N SER A 31 -11.30 -4.81 -13.54
CA SER A 31 -11.17 -5.91 -12.59
C SER A 31 -11.13 -7.26 -13.29
N ASP A 32 -11.96 -7.46 -14.31
CA ASP A 32 -11.98 -8.67 -15.12
C ASP A 32 -10.70 -8.82 -15.96
N ILE A 33 -10.13 -7.73 -16.50
CA ILE A 33 -8.83 -7.75 -17.20
C ILE A 33 -7.72 -8.21 -16.25
N VAL A 34 -7.62 -7.62 -15.06
CA VAL A 34 -6.59 -7.99 -14.07
C VAL A 34 -6.75 -9.45 -13.66
N ASN A 35 -7.98 -9.86 -13.35
CA ASN A 35 -8.25 -11.23 -12.95
C ASN A 35 -7.93 -12.25 -14.06
N ARG A 36 -8.17 -11.94 -15.35
CA ARG A 36 -7.89 -12.90 -16.44
C ARG A 36 -6.40 -13.04 -16.76
N ASN A 37 -5.58 -12.03 -16.49
CA ASN A 37 -4.19 -11.99 -16.93
C ASN A 37 -3.20 -12.43 -15.84
N LYS A 38 -2.88 -13.74 -15.80
CA LYS A 38 -2.01 -14.37 -14.79
C LYS A 38 -0.53 -14.01 -14.85
N ARG A 39 -0.11 -13.38 -15.96
CA ARG A 39 1.29 -12.96 -16.20
C ARG A 39 1.54 -11.49 -15.86
N LEU A 40 0.55 -10.79 -15.30
CA LEU A 40 0.71 -9.40 -14.91
C LEU A 40 1.81 -9.26 -13.85
N ARG A 41 2.79 -8.42 -14.14
CA ARG A 41 3.89 -8.02 -13.25
C ARG A 41 3.76 -6.56 -12.84
N ILE A 42 3.24 -5.73 -13.74
CA ILE A 42 3.05 -4.30 -13.52
C ILE A 42 1.57 -3.98 -13.70
N VAL A 43 0.96 -3.45 -12.64
CA VAL A 43 -0.43 -2.97 -12.66
C VAL A 43 -0.42 -1.51 -12.23
N ARG A 44 -0.86 -0.62 -13.12
CA ARG A 44 -1.04 0.80 -12.87
C ARG A 44 -2.42 1.23 -13.34
N ILE A 45 -3.25 1.63 -12.39
CA ILE A 45 -4.62 2.07 -12.62
C ILE A 45 -4.80 3.43 -11.95
N ASP A 46 -4.94 4.46 -12.77
CA ASP A 46 -5.19 5.83 -12.36
C ASP A 46 -6.68 6.16 -12.63
N VAL A 47 -7.49 6.35 -11.59
CA VAL A 47 -8.92 6.68 -11.73
C VAL A 47 -9.10 8.20 -11.66
N ASP A 48 -9.52 8.77 -12.77
CA ASP A 48 -9.67 10.22 -12.95
C ASP A 48 -10.87 10.77 -12.18
N SER A 49 -10.64 11.12 -10.93
CA SER A 49 -11.68 11.59 -10.02
C SER A 49 -11.97 13.09 -10.16
N THR A 50 -11.47 13.77 -11.21
CA THR A 50 -11.78 15.20 -11.45
C THR A 50 -13.25 15.43 -11.78
N VAL A 51 -13.92 14.41 -12.33
CA VAL A 51 -15.33 14.43 -12.70
C VAL A 51 -16.16 13.72 -11.62
N VAL A 52 -16.14 14.22 -10.38
CA VAL A 52 -17.11 13.76 -9.38
C VAL A 52 -18.46 14.37 -9.75
N SER A 53 -19.31 13.60 -10.42
CA SER A 53 -20.73 13.95 -10.56
C SER A 53 -21.31 14.14 -9.15
N ASN A 54 -22.16 15.16 -8.96
CA ASN A 54 -22.85 15.55 -7.71
C ASN A 54 -23.74 14.47 -7.06
N ARG A 55 -23.54 13.20 -7.37
CA ARG A 55 -24.26 12.05 -6.80
C ARG A 55 -23.41 11.50 -5.67
N ASN A 56 -24.00 11.35 -4.49
CA ASN A 56 -23.38 10.75 -3.29
C ASN A 56 -22.94 9.27 -3.47
N ILE A 57 -23.06 8.70 -4.67
CA ILE A 57 -22.71 7.31 -4.95
C ILE A 57 -21.27 7.27 -5.47
N ARG A 58 -20.38 6.71 -4.64
CA ARG A 58 -18.97 6.49 -5.01
C ARG A 58 -18.81 5.07 -5.58
N PRO A 59 -18.14 4.92 -6.74
CA PRO A 59 -17.81 3.61 -7.27
C PRO A 59 -16.95 2.80 -6.30
N THR A 60 -17.05 1.49 -6.38
CA THR A 60 -16.33 0.56 -5.52
C THR A 60 -15.43 -0.36 -6.34
N ILE A 61 -14.14 -0.38 -5.99
CA ILE A 61 -13.16 -1.31 -6.55
C ILE A 61 -13.03 -2.50 -5.60
N ARG A 62 -13.18 -3.71 -6.12
CA ARG A 62 -13.13 -4.96 -5.36
C ARG A 62 -11.82 -5.70 -5.63
N LEU A 63 -10.85 -5.57 -4.73
CA LEU A 63 -9.55 -6.24 -4.87
C LEU A 63 -9.71 -7.77 -4.88
N ASP A 64 -10.72 -8.28 -4.18
CA ASP A 64 -11.10 -9.68 -4.20
C ASP A 64 -11.58 -10.15 -5.58
N ARG A 65 -12.23 -9.29 -6.37
CA ARG A 65 -12.58 -9.62 -7.76
C ARG A 65 -11.37 -9.55 -8.68
N MET A 66 -10.46 -8.59 -8.45
CA MET A 66 -9.25 -8.39 -9.26
C MET A 66 -8.25 -9.54 -9.08
N PHE A 67 -8.08 -10.03 -7.84
CA PHE A 67 -7.06 -11.01 -7.48
C PHE A 67 -7.64 -12.33 -6.94
N GLY A 68 -8.95 -12.54 -7.04
CA GLY A 68 -9.64 -13.70 -6.44
C GLY A 68 -9.44 -15.04 -7.13
N CYS A 69 -8.63 -15.13 -8.18
CA CYS A 69 -8.40 -16.40 -8.83
C CYS A 69 -7.48 -17.29 -7.99
N TYR A 70 -7.93 -18.50 -7.73
CA TYR A 70 -7.18 -19.55 -7.04
C TYR A 70 -5.92 -20.02 -7.79
N LYS A 71 -5.74 -19.62 -9.05
CA LYS A 71 -4.57 -20.01 -9.85
C LYS A 71 -3.37 -19.13 -9.49
N ALA A 72 -2.20 -19.76 -9.43
CA ALA A 72 -0.93 -19.07 -9.26
C ALA A 72 -0.76 -17.96 -10.32
N GLN A 73 -0.47 -16.76 -9.86
CA GLN A 73 -0.11 -15.60 -10.70
C GLN A 73 1.39 -15.33 -10.51
N VAL A 74 1.99 -14.75 -11.54
CA VAL A 74 3.36 -14.24 -11.45
C VAL A 74 3.43 -13.17 -10.34
N PRO A 75 4.50 -13.12 -9.53
CA PRO A 75 4.68 -12.07 -8.54
C PRO A 75 4.66 -10.68 -9.18
N LEU A 76 3.99 -9.73 -8.53
CA LEU A 76 3.96 -8.34 -8.96
C LEU A 76 5.29 -7.66 -8.63
N GLU A 77 5.73 -6.79 -9.53
CA GLU A 77 6.88 -5.89 -9.34
C GLU A 77 6.41 -4.49 -8.97
N ARG A 78 5.31 -4.04 -9.58
CA ARG A 78 4.71 -2.73 -9.31
C ARG A 78 3.20 -2.83 -9.26
N PHE A 79 2.62 -2.28 -8.20
CA PHE A 79 1.18 -2.17 -8.03
C PHE A 79 0.82 -0.74 -7.67
N ILE A 80 0.17 -0.04 -8.59
CA ILE A 80 -0.26 1.35 -8.44
C ILE A 80 -1.76 1.41 -8.70
N LEU A 81 -2.52 1.74 -7.67
CA LEU A 81 -3.95 1.97 -7.75
C LEU A 81 -4.28 3.33 -7.13
N ARG A 82 -4.45 4.35 -7.97
CA ARG A 82 -4.80 5.70 -7.54
C ARG A 82 -6.26 5.98 -7.86
N ALA A 83 -7.13 5.83 -6.86
CA ALA A 83 -8.56 6.03 -7.01
C ALA A 83 -9.17 6.86 -5.87
N PRO A 84 -8.72 8.13 -5.67
CA PRO A 84 -9.12 8.95 -4.52
C PRO A 84 -10.64 9.24 -4.45
N GLY A 85 -11.36 9.14 -5.57
CA GLY A 85 -12.83 9.27 -5.62
C GLY A 85 -13.60 7.98 -5.34
N CYS A 86 -12.93 6.82 -5.29
CA CYS A 86 -13.54 5.50 -5.17
C CYS A 86 -13.37 4.90 -3.78
N ASN A 87 -14.27 3.98 -3.44
CA ASN A 87 -14.10 3.10 -2.30
C ASN A 87 -13.33 1.85 -2.74
N ILE A 88 -12.44 1.35 -1.90
CA ILE A 88 -11.77 0.06 -2.13
C ILE A 88 -12.32 -0.94 -1.11
N LYS A 89 -12.74 -2.11 -1.58
CA LYS A 89 -13.14 -3.25 -0.75
C LYS A 89 -12.17 -4.40 -0.97
N THR A 90 -11.78 -5.07 0.11
CA THR A 90 -10.84 -6.19 0.05
C THR A 90 -11.32 -7.37 0.92
N PHE A 91 -11.18 -8.59 0.39
CA PHE A 91 -11.33 -9.92 1.00
C PHE A 91 -12.20 -10.03 2.26
N ALA A 92 -13.41 -9.47 2.22
CA ALA A 92 -14.26 -9.28 3.40
C ALA A 92 -14.64 -10.58 4.13
N THR A 93 -14.44 -11.75 3.51
CA THR A 93 -14.89 -13.04 4.04
C THR A 93 -13.88 -14.20 3.91
N SER A 94 -12.71 -14.03 3.29
CA SER A 94 -11.79 -15.16 3.05
C SER A 94 -10.34 -14.84 3.41
N LYS A 95 -9.88 -15.42 4.52
CA LYS A 95 -8.46 -15.39 4.95
C LYS A 95 -7.53 -15.97 3.88
N GLN A 96 -7.94 -17.04 3.21
CA GLN A 96 -7.15 -17.71 2.19
C GLN A 96 -6.90 -16.82 0.96
N GLN A 97 -7.92 -16.10 0.50
CA GLN A 97 -7.76 -15.17 -0.63
C GLN A 97 -6.84 -14.00 -0.28
N GLN A 98 -6.92 -13.47 0.94
CA GLN A 98 -6.02 -12.45 1.42
C GLN A 98 -4.56 -12.96 1.47
N ALA A 99 -4.34 -14.16 1.99
CA ALA A 99 -3.01 -14.79 2.00
C ALA A 99 -2.46 -14.98 0.59
N ASN A 100 -3.30 -15.39 -0.37
CA ASN A 100 -2.90 -15.52 -1.77
C ASN A 100 -2.54 -14.17 -2.41
N PHE A 101 -3.31 -13.12 -2.14
CA PHE A 101 -2.97 -11.77 -2.57
C PHE A 101 -1.60 -11.32 -2.04
N PHE A 102 -1.34 -11.54 -0.75
CA PHE A 102 -0.05 -11.22 -0.14
C PHE A 102 1.12 -12.02 -0.73
N LYS A 103 0.92 -13.28 -1.13
CA LYS A 103 1.93 -14.04 -1.87
C LYS A 103 2.33 -13.37 -3.18
N HIS A 104 1.40 -12.70 -3.87
CA HIS A 104 1.70 -11.98 -5.12
C HIS A 104 2.53 -10.71 -4.89
N LEU A 105 2.52 -10.14 -3.69
CA LEU A 105 3.21 -8.90 -3.38
C LEU A 105 4.67 -9.08 -2.94
N ARG A 106 5.13 -10.33 -2.77
CA ARG A 106 6.47 -10.65 -2.23
C ARG A 106 7.64 -10.00 -2.99
N CYS A 107 7.45 -9.72 -4.28
CA CYS A 107 8.47 -9.12 -5.14
C CYS A 107 8.21 -7.64 -5.48
N VAL A 108 7.19 -7.02 -4.88
CA VAL A 108 6.82 -5.65 -5.20
C VAL A 108 7.88 -4.68 -4.71
N GLN A 109 8.34 -3.82 -5.62
CA GLN A 109 9.27 -2.73 -5.37
C GLN A 109 8.52 -1.40 -5.18
N GLU A 110 7.42 -1.22 -5.91
CA GLU A 110 6.59 -0.01 -5.84
C GLU A 110 5.13 -0.38 -5.56
N PHE A 111 4.64 0.08 -4.41
CA PHE A 111 3.25 -0.08 -4.00
C PHE A 111 2.61 1.29 -3.78
N VAL A 112 1.52 1.56 -4.49
CA VAL A 112 0.73 2.77 -4.33
C VAL A 112 -0.74 2.40 -4.25
N MET A 113 -1.42 2.83 -3.19
CA MET A 113 -2.86 2.70 -3.04
C MET A 113 -3.43 4.03 -2.53
N ALA A 114 -4.30 4.66 -3.30
CA ALA A 114 -5.02 5.86 -2.88
C ALA A 114 -6.53 5.67 -3.06
N CYS A 115 -7.31 5.91 -2.02
CA CYS A 115 -8.77 5.77 -2.07
C CYS A 115 -9.50 6.71 -1.11
N HIS A 116 -10.83 6.81 -1.30
CA HIS A 116 -11.68 7.56 -0.38
C HIS A 116 -11.90 6.78 0.92
N VAL A 117 -12.56 5.62 0.84
CA VAL A 117 -12.80 4.70 1.96
C VAL A 117 -12.13 3.37 1.65
N PHE A 118 -11.41 2.83 2.62
CA PHE A 118 -10.86 1.48 2.56
C PHE A 118 -11.67 0.57 3.47
N ASN A 119 -12.27 -0.48 2.90
CA ASN A 119 -13.08 -1.45 3.64
C ASN A 119 -12.39 -2.80 3.60
N ALA A 120 -11.85 -3.21 4.73
CA ALA A 120 -11.18 -4.49 4.92
C ALA A 120 -11.73 -5.21 6.16
N LEU A 121 -11.38 -6.50 6.29
CA LEU A 121 -11.68 -7.30 7.48
C LEU A 121 -10.97 -6.75 8.73
N LEU A 122 -9.79 -6.15 8.54
CA LEU A 122 -8.98 -5.56 9.60
C LEU A 122 -9.04 -4.02 9.52
N PRO A 123 -8.82 -3.32 10.63
CA PRO A 123 -8.53 -1.89 10.62
C PRO A 123 -7.44 -1.55 9.60
N THR A 124 -7.59 -0.42 8.91
CA THR A 124 -6.79 0.03 7.78
C THR A 124 -5.30 0.07 8.13
N MET A 125 -4.97 0.52 9.33
CA MET A 125 -3.60 0.55 9.84
C MET A 125 -3.02 -0.87 10.07
N ILE A 126 -3.79 -1.78 10.68
CA ILE A 126 -3.38 -3.18 10.88
C ILE A 126 -3.24 -3.89 9.53
N TRP A 127 -4.18 -3.67 8.61
CA TRP A 127 -4.10 -4.21 7.26
C TRP A 127 -2.85 -3.70 6.53
N THR A 128 -2.54 -2.40 6.66
CA THR A 128 -1.34 -1.79 6.07
C THR A 128 -0.07 -2.39 6.65
N TYR A 129 -0.03 -2.65 7.96
CA TYR A 129 1.08 -3.37 8.60
C TYR A 129 1.28 -4.76 7.97
N HIS A 130 0.23 -5.56 7.86
CA HIS A 130 0.32 -6.88 7.24
C HIS A 130 0.74 -6.80 5.77
N LEU A 131 0.21 -5.83 5.04
CA LEU A 131 0.61 -5.56 3.66
C LEU A 131 2.13 -5.33 3.57
N LEU A 132 2.69 -4.42 4.38
CA LEU A 132 4.12 -4.13 4.38
C LEU A 132 4.98 -5.33 4.79
N ARG A 133 4.51 -6.14 5.76
CA ARG A 133 5.18 -7.39 6.16
C ARG A 133 5.39 -8.35 4.99
N HIS A 134 4.46 -8.36 4.03
CA HIS A 134 4.53 -9.23 2.86
C HIS A 134 5.30 -8.62 1.67
N MET A 135 5.87 -7.41 1.81
CA MET A 135 6.62 -6.71 0.76
C MET A 135 8.06 -6.39 1.23
N PRO A 136 8.92 -7.39 1.48
CA PRO A 136 10.28 -7.16 2.01
C PRO A 136 11.20 -6.44 1.02
N LYS A 137 10.85 -6.43 -0.27
CA LYS A 137 11.59 -5.75 -1.35
C LYS A 137 11.03 -4.37 -1.69
N LEU A 138 10.10 -3.85 -0.89
CA LEU A 138 9.48 -2.56 -1.15
C LEU A 138 10.51 -1.44 -1.05
N GLU A 139 10.65 -0.68 -2.12
CA GLU A 139 11.48 0.54 -2.20
C GLU A 139 10.62 1.79 -2.01
N PHE A 140 9.41 1.78 -2.60
CA PHE A 140 8.47 2.90 -2.56
C PHE A 140 7.09 2.45 -2.12
N GLY A 141 6.65 2.91 -0.94
CA GLY A 141 5.32 2.68 -0.42
C GLY A 141 4.52 3.98 -0.31
N ASP A 142 3.31 4.02 -0.88
CA ASP A 142 2.35 5.12 -0.72
C ASP A 142 0.95 4.57 -0.45
N VAL A 143 0.44 4.81 0.75
CA VAL A 143 -0.92 4.41 1.16
C VAL A 143 -1.68 5.64 1.60
N ALA A 144 -2.74 5.97 0.89
CA ALA A 144 -3.60 7.10 1.16
C ALA A 144 -5.07 6.68 1.25
N VAL A 145 -5.66 6.90 2.42
CA VAL A 145 -7.08 6.67 2.68
C VAL A 145 -7.63 7.97 3.26
N TYR A 146 -8.69 8.51 2.66
CA TYR A 146 -9.19 9.82 3.06
C TYR A 146 -10.14 9.75 4.26
N ALA A 147 -11.09 8.83 4.21
CA ALA A 147 -12.11 8.66 5.23
C ALA A 147 -11.56 7.84 6.39
N PRO A 148 -11.99 8.15 7.63
CA PRO A 148 -11.61 7.37 8.78
C PRO A 148 -12.15 5.95 8.69
N ASP A 149 -11.49 5.04 9.38
CA ASP A 149 -11.94 3.67 9.49
C ASP A 149 -13.27 3.58 10.26
N SER A 150 -14.11 2.62 9.89
CA SER A 150 -15.29 2.23 10.67
C SER A 150 -14.95 1.39 11.90
N HIS A 151 -13.76 0.77 11.93
CA HIS A 151 -13.32 -0.06 13.04
C HIS A 151 -12.86 0.78 14.22
N THR A 152 -13.19 0.37 15.45
CA THR A 152 -12.88 1.11 16.69
C THR A 152 -11.55 0.72 17.36
N THR A 153 -10.79 -0.20 16.77
CA THR A 153 -9.58 -0.76 17.39
C THR A 153 -8.41 0.21 17.28
N SER A 154 -7.78 0.54 18.41
CA SER A 154 -6.56 1.34 18.47
C SER A 154 -5.33 0.49 18.14
N MET A 155 -4.30 1.09 17.50
CA MET A 155 -3.02 0.42 17.26
C MET A 155 -2.24 0.15 18.55
N SER A 156 -2.51 0.91 19.62
CA SER A 156 -1.90 0.70 20.95
C SER A 156 -2.23 -0.66 21.56
N ASP A 157 -3.35 -1.26 21.15
CA ASP A 157 -3.90 -2.47 21.76
C ASP A 157 -3.39 -3.76 21.09
N VAL A 158 -2.62 -3.61 20.00
CA VAL A 158 -2.16 -4.72 19.17
C VAL A 158 -0.65 -4.81 19.24
N ASP A 159 -0.16 -5.94 19.74
CA ASP A 159 1.27 -6.25 19.73
C ASP A 159 1.69 -6.63 18.31
N LEU A 160 2.43 -5.74 17.65
CA LEU A 160 2.89 -5.89 16.27
C LEU A 160 4.41 -6.09 16.25
N PRO A 161 4.89 -7.24 15.72
CA PRO A 161 6.32 -7.48 15.55
C PRO A 161 7.05 -6.40 14.73
N LEU A 162 8.36 -6.31 14.91
CA LEU A 162 9.19 -5.38 14.14
C LEU A 162 9.33 -5.84 12.68
N LEU A 163 8.92 -4.99 11.74
CA LEU A 163 9.10 -5.15 10.29
C LEU A 163 10.48 -4.70 9.86
N HIS A 164 11.23 -5.61 9.25
CA HIS A 164 12.55 -5.32 8.69
C HIS A 164 12.43 -4.97 7.21
N MET A 165 12.47 -3.67 6.89
CA MET A 165 12.28 -3.15 5.53
C MET A 165 13.57 -2.51 5.02
N HIS A 166 14.59 -3.35 4.78
CA HIS A 166 15.93 -2.89 4.41
C HIS A 166 16.01 -2.15 3.07
N SER A 167 15.07 -2.40 2.16
CA SER A 167 15.04 -1.77 0.83
C SER A 167 14.19 -0.50 0.80
N LEU A 168 13.45 -0.19 1.87
CA LEU A 168 12.47 0.90 1.85
C LEU A 168 13.17 2.25 1.85
N GLU A 169 12.99 2.99 0.76
CA GLU A 169 13.60 4.30 0.55
C GLU A 169 12.61 5.45 0.81
N LYS A 170 11.36 5.27 0.37
CA LYS A 170 10.31 6.28 0.52
C LYS A 170 9.03 5.66 1.06
N LEU A 171 8.47 6.30 2.07
CA LEU A 171 7.21 5.91 2.68
C LEU A 171 6.28 7.13 2.77
N SER A 172 5.06 6.98 2.25
CA SER A 172 4.00 7.96 2.32
C SER A 172 2.77 7.29 2.91
N ILE A 173 2.32 7.77 4.08
CA ILE A 173 1.16 7.24 4.78
C ILE A 173 0.22 8.40 5.06
N GLN A 174 -0.94 8.35 4.45
CA GLN A 174 -1.97 9.35 4.58
C GLN A 174 -3.24 8.65 5.01
N ILE A 175 -3.28 8.22 6.27
CA ILE A 175 -4.39 7.48 6.89
C ILE A 175 -4.80 8.29 8.13
N PRO A 176 -6.08 8.60 8.35
CA PRO A 176 -6.49 9.51 9.43
C PRO A 176 -6.02 9.09 10.82
N GLU A 177 -5.90 7.79 11.07
CA GLU A 177 -5.54 7.18 12.35
C GLU A 177 -4.03 6.92 12.50
N VAL A 178 -3.18 7.30 11.53
CA VAL A 178 -1.74 7.00 11.61
C VAL A 178 -1.07 7.78 12.74
N ASP A 179 -0.27 7.09 13.54
CA ASP A 179 0.58 7.66 14.57
C ASP A 179 1.97 6.98 14.56
N THR A 180 2.76 7.26 15.58
CA THR A 180 4.11 6.70 15.76
C THR A 180 4.13 5.27 16.32
N HIS A 181 3.04 4.74 16.89
CA HIS A 181 2.99 3.31 17.27
C HIS A 181 3.20 2.43 16.05
N PHE A 182 2.55 2.77 14.95
CA PHE A 182 2.78 2.10 13.67
C PHE A 182 4.23 2.25 13.21
N LEU A 183 4.84 3.43 13.36
CA LEU A 183 6.23 3.66 12.92
C LEU A 183 7.25 2.90 13.77
N HIS A 184 6.99 2.67 15.07
CA HIS A 184 7.84 1.83 15.93
C HIS A 184 7.95 0.41 15.39
N SER A 185 6.88 -0.10 14.77
CA SER A 185 6.87 -1.41 14.16
C SER A 185 7.66 -1.49 12.85
N ILE A 186 8.22 -0.39 12.34
CA ILE A 186 8.99 -0.37 11.09
C ILE A 186 10.46 -0.06 11.37
N ASN A 187 11.32 -1.02 11.04
CA ASN A 187 12.77 -0.83 10.94
C ASN A 187 13.18 -0.68 9.46
N ALA A 188 13.34 0.57 9.03
CA ALA A 188 13.69 0.92 7.64
C ALA A 188 14.96 1.78 7.60
N LEU A 189 16.12 1.12 7.66
CA LEU A 189 17.42 1.80 7.71
C LEU A 189 17.70 2.68 6.48
N CYS A 190 17.18 2.31 5.30
CA CYS A 190 17.37 3.06 4.05
C CYS A 190 16.32 4.16 3.83
N LEU A 191 15.37 4.33 4.75
CA LEU A 191 14.28 5.29 4.60
C LEU A 191 14.84 6.71 4.64
N PHE A 192 14.78 7.40 3.49
CA PHE A 192 15.29 8.76 3.36
C PHE A 192 14.18 9.81 3.23
N LYS A 193 12.99 9.40 2.78
CA LYS A 193 11.82 10.28 2.64
C LYS A 193 10.61 9.68 3.32
N LEU A 194 10.07 10.42 4.28
CA LEU A 194 8.85 10.07 4.99
C LEU A 194 7.79 11.17 4.79
N ARG A 195 6.59 10.77 4.41
CA ARG A 195 5.42 11.65 4.37
C ARG A 195 4.32 11.06 5.23
N ILE A 196 3.80 11.84 6.18
CA ILE A 196 2.72 11.42 7.04
C ILE A 196 1.61 12.47 7.00
N LYS A 197 0.37 12.00 6.82
CA LYS A 197 -0.85 12.78 7.05
C LYS A 197 -1.73 12.01 8.01
N SER A 198 -2.04 12.62 9.15
CA SER A 198 -2.87 12.07 10.21
C SER A 198 -3.87 13.11 10.70
N SER A 199 -4.99 12.63 11.22
CA SER A 199 -5.96 13.42 11.96
C SER A 199 -5.72 13.34 13.48
N VAL A 200 -4.85 12.43 13.94
CA VAL A 200 -4.50 12.27 15.36
C VAL A 200 -3.58 13.41 15.81
N PRO A 201 -3.91 14.15 16.88
CA PRO A 201 -3.04 15.18 17.44
C PRO A 201 -1.67 14.63 17.85
N VAL A 202 -0.63 15.41 17.59
CA VAL A 202 0.77 15.03 17.87
C VAL A 202 1.03 14.77 19.36
N GLU A 203 0.25 15.38 20.26
CA GLU A 203 0.37 15.19 21.71
C GLU A 203 0.06 13.76 22.15
N LEU A 204 -0.71 13.02 21.34
CA LEU A 204 -1.05 11.62 21.57
C LEU A 204 -0.05 10.65 20.94
N TRP A 205 0.94 11.16 20.18
CA TRP A 205 1.92 10.32 19.52
C TRP A 205 3.01 9.91 20.51
N PRO A 206 3.27 8.61 20.73
CA PRO A 206 4.45 8.21 21.49
C PRO A 206 5.73 8.62 20.76
N ALA A 207 6.77 9.00 21.48
CA ALA A 207 8.05 9.33 20.85
C ALA A 207 8.71 8.05 20.29
N CYS A 208 9.19 8.07 19.04
CA CYS A 208 10.15 7.09 18.56
C CYS A 208 11.50 7.25 19.25
N VAL A 209 12.23 6.14 19.32
CA VAL A 209 13.62 6.14 19.82
C VAL A 209 14.49 7.07 18.99
N ASP A 210 15.51 7.65 19.63
CA ASP A 210 16.42 8.57 18.95
C ASP A 210 17.09 7.91 17.74
N ASN A 211 17.06 8.61 16.60
CA ASN A 211 17.53 8.12 15.30
C ASN A 211 16.84 6.84 14.82
N HIS A 212 15.55 6.64 15.12
CA HIS A 212 14.75 5.50 14.63
C HIS A 212 14.92 5.26 13.12
N PHE A 213 14.92 6.33 12.32
CA PHE A 213 15.24 6.30 10.89
C PHE A 213 16.57 7.02 10.63
N PRO A 214 17.72 6.31 10.63
CA PRO A 214 19.03 6.95 10.59
C PRO A 214 19.34 7.66 9.26
N ASN A 215 18.74 7.25 8.15
CA ASN A 215 18.97 7.88 6.85
C ASN A 215 17.87 8.88 6.46
N LEU A 216 16.96 9.21 7.38
CA LEU A 216 15.87 10.15 7.11
C LEU A 216 16.42 11.54 6.78
N PHE A 217 16.15 12.00 5.56
CA PHE A 217 16.61 13.28 5.03
C PHE A 217 15.46 14.27 4.87
N ILE A 218 14.30 13.81 4.44
CA ILE A 218 13.10 14.63 4.25
C ILE A 218 11.94 14.03 5.03
N ALA A 219 11.33 14.84 5.90
CA ALA A 219 10.09 14.51 6.58
C ALA A 219 9.03 15.55 6.23
N ASN A 220 7.87 15.11 5.75
CA ASN A 220 6.69 15.96 5.55
C ASN A 220 5.55 15.45 6.43
N VAL A 221 5.25 16.16 7.51
CA VAL A 221 4.26 15.72 8.50
C VAL A 221 3.11 16.72 8.60
N MET A 222 1.90 16.21 8.40
CA MET A 222 0.66 16.93 8.60
C MET A 222 -0.20 16.21 9.64
N CYS A 223 -0.29 16.80 10.82
CA CYS A 223 -1.21 16.39 11.88
C CYS A 223 -1.53 17.60 12.77
N PRO A 224 -2.61 17.56 13.57
CA PRO A 224 -2.90 18.64 14.50
C PRO A 224 -1.82 18.81 15.57
N GLY A 225 -1.38 20.06 15.82
CA GLY A 225 -0.46 20.42 16.89
C GLY A 225 0.77 21.24 16.43
N PRO A 226 1.72 21.58 17.31
CA PRO A 226 2.89 22.37 16.93
C PRO A 226 3.85 21.58 16.02
N SER A 227 4.67 22.24 15.20
CA SER A 227 5.51 21.57 14.18
C SER A 227 6.71 20.83 14.74
N ALA A 228 7.41 21.41 15.74
CA ALA A 228 8.60 20.78 16.30
C ALA A 228 8.33 19.43 16.99
N PRO A 229 7.26 19.28 17.81
CA PRO A 229 6.85 17.98 18.36
C PRO A 229 6.62 16.91 17.29
N ARG A 230 6.10 17.26 16.10
CA ARG A 230 5.82 16.29 15.02
C ARG A 230 7.08 15.59 14.56
N ILE A 231 8.15 16.36 14.36
CA ILE A 231 9.44 15.83 13.90
C ILE A 231 10.18 15.12 15.05
N ARG A 232 10.09 15.66 16.27
CA ARG A 232 10.65 15.01 17.47
C ARG A 232 10.02 13.64 17.72
N ALA A 233 8.70 13.52 17.51
CA ALA A 233 7.98 12.25 17.65
C ALA A 233 8.50 11.15 16.70
N LEU A 234 9.12 11.52 15.57
CA LEU A 234 9.78 10.58 14.66
C LEU A 234 11.17 10.12 15.13
N GLY A 235 11.60 10.51 16.34
CA GLY A 235 12.93 10.18 16.86
C GLY A 235 14.05 11.04 16.27
N VAL A 236 13.71 12.17 15.64
CA VAL A 236 14.71 13.08 15.06
C VAL A 236 15.19 14.08 16.12
N PRO A 237 16.51 14.18 16.36
CA PRO A 237 17.06 15.16 17.29
C PRO A 237 16.76 16.60 16.88
N GLU A 238 16.46 17.46 17.85
CA GLU A 238 16.07 18.86 17.61
C GLU A 238 17.09 19.65 16.80
N ARG A 239 18.38 19.50 17.14
CA ARG A 239 19.50 20.13 16.41
C ARG A 239 19.49 19.83 14.90
N SER A 240 18.89 18.71 14.49
CA SER A 240 18.86 18.29 13.09
C SER A 240 17.80 19.01 12.28
N PHE A 241 16.72 19.49 12.91
CA PHE A 241 15.62 20.14 12.20
C PHE A 241 15.32 21.57 12.65
N TYR A 242 15.94 22.05 13.73
CA TYR A 242 15.79 23.42 14.23
C TYR A 242 15.84 24.52 13.15
N PRO A 243 16.71 24.45 12.11
CA PRO A 243 16.74 25.46 11.05
C PRO A 243 15.49 25.51 10.16
N ASN A 244 14.62 24.49 10.21
CA ASN A 244 13.35 24.48 9.47
C ASN A 244 12.24 25.19 10.26
N LEU A 245 12.49 25.58 11.51
CA LEU A 245 11.51 26.26 12.34
C LEU A 245 11.45 27.76 11.99
N GLY A 246 10.28 28.35 12.17
CA GLY A 246 10.01 29.77 11.92
C GLY A 246 8.75 30.25 12.65
N ASN A 247 8.19 31.39 12.26
CA ASN A 247 7.06 32.01 12.97
C ASN A 247 5.80 31.13 13.02
N MET A 248 5.51 30.40 11.94
CA MET A 248 4.39 29.46 11.87
C MET A 248 4.76 28.08 12.42
N HIS A 249 5.88 27.53 11.95
CA HIS A 249 6.34 26.20 12.30
C HIS A 249 7.30 26.27 13.49
N ASN A 250 6.79 26.20 14.72
CA ASN A 250 7.60 26.29 15.93
C ASN A 250 7.20 25.24 16.99
N HIS A 251 7.65 25.43 18.23
CA HIS A 251 7.43 24.51 19.35
C HIS A 251 6.06 24.64 20.02
N VAL A 252 5.41 25.80 19.88
CA VAL A 252 4.29 26.20 20.76
C VAL A 252 3.00 26.40 19.97
N ARG A 253 3.08 26.97 18.76
CA ARG A 253 1.91 27.35 17.96
C ARG A 253 1.28 26.13 17.28
N PRO A 254 0.09 25.68 17.71
CA PRO A 254 -0.59 24.58 17.05
C PRO A 254 -1.17 25.02 15.71
N HIS A 255 -1.13 24.14 14.71
CA HIS A 255 -1.83 24.31 13.43
C HIS A 255 -2.08 22.95 12.77
N ASN A 256 -2.77 22.93 11.63
CA ASN A 256 -2.99 21.71 10.84
C ASN A 256 -2.36 21.77 9.43
N GLN A 257 -1.49 22.76 9.18
CA GLN A 257 -0.75 22.86 7.92
C GLN A 257 0.36 21.79 7.82
N PRO A 258 0.69 21.31 6.61
CA PRO A 258 1.82 20.41 6.41
C PRO A 258 3.13 21.08 6.78
N PHE A 259 4.02 20.35 7.45
CA PHE A 259 5.35 20.82 7.80
C PHE A 259 6.41 19.97 7.10
N LEU A 260 7.17 20.61 6.20
CA LEU A 260 8.30 20.01 5.50
C LEU A 260 9.60 20.35 6.25
N ALA A 261 10.32 19.34 6.72
CA ALA A 261 11.60 19.48 7.39
C ALA A 261 12.70 18.73 6.63
N TYR A 262 13.82 19.41 6.40
CA TYR A 262 15.08 18.81 5.94
C TYR A 262 15.98 18.50 7.14
N ILE A 263 16.37 17.24 7.27
CA ILE A 263 17.04 16.72 8.47
C ILE A 263 18.57 16.74 8.29
N LYS A 264 19.28 17.44 9.18
CA LYS A 264 20.75 17.52 9.21
C LYS A 264 21.40 16.37 10.02
N PRO A 265 22.67 16.00 9.73
CA PRO A 265 23.52 16.56 8.68
C PRO A 265 23.12 16.04 7.30
N TYR A 266 23.09 16.95 6.32
CA TYR A 266 22.83 16.63 4.91
C TYR A 266 23.86 15.66 4.30
N GLY A 267 24.99 15.49 5.00
CA GLY A 267 26.11 14.63 4.62
C GLY A 267 26.12 13.25 5.26
N ARG A 268 25.02 12.75 5.86
CA ARG A 268 24.84 11.28 5.99
C ARG A 268 24.79 10.77 4.55
N ARG A 269 25.97 10.48 4.00
CA ARG A 269 26.17 10.09 2.60
C ARG A 269 25.09 9.09 2.28
N ARG A 270 24.36 9.33 1.17
CA ARG A 270 23.73 8.25 0.42
C ARG A 270 24.76 7.14 0.43
N GLN A 271 24.45 6.04 1.10
CA GLN A 271 25.22 4.83 0.85
C GLN A 271 24.88 4.56 -0.61
N GLU A 272 25.67 5.15 -1.52
CA GLU A 272 25.64 4.80 -2.93
C GLU A 272 25.89 3.32 -2.88
N GLN A 273 24.81 2.57 -3.01
CA GLN A 273 24.85 1.12 -2.98
C GLN A 273 25.88 0.79 -4.05
N PRO A 274 27.04 0.22 -3.69
CA PRO A 274 28.03 -0.13 -4.70
C PRO A 274 27.28 -0.96 -5.75
N PRO A 275 27.43 -0.64 -7.05
CA PRO A 275 26.59 -1.21 -8.11
C PRO A 275 26.52 -2.71 -7.87
N ALA A 276 25.31 -3.21 -7.65
CA ALA A 276 25.09 -4.58 -7.22
C ALA A 276 25.87 -5.50 -8.16
N LEU A 277 27.00 -6.01 -7.68
CA LEU A 277 27.65 -7.12 -8.33
C LEU A 277 26.57 -8.19 -8.33
N THR A 278 26.15 -8.61 -9.52
CA THR A 278 25.18 -9.68 -9.76
C THR A 278 25.73 -10.98 -9.17
N MET A 279 25.69 -11.09 -7.85
CA MET A 279 25.88 -12.33 -7.15
C MET A 279 24.54 -13.03 -7.22
N ASN A 280 24.54 -14.18 -7.89
CA ASN A 280 23.51 -15.21 -7.81
C ASN A 280 23.40 -15.70 -6.36
N THR A 281 22.90 -14.85 -5.47
CA THR A 281 22.61 -15.24 -4.10
C THR A 281 21.25 -15.91 -4.16
N GLN A 282 21.25 -17.24 -4.23
CA GLN A 282 20.05 -18.00 -3.92
C GLN A 282 19.52 -17.53 -2.56
N PRO A 283 18.21 -17.25 -2.44
CA PRO A 283 17.66 -16.81 -1.18
C PRO A 283 17.90 -17.91 -0.13
N TYR A 284 18.59 -17.55 0.94
CA TYR A 284 18.65 -18.36 2.15
C TYR A 284 17.21 -18.74 2.53
N PRO A 285 16.88 -20.03 2.65
CA PRO A 285 15.63 -20.43 3.25
C PRO A 285 15.68 -19.99 4.71
N LEU A 286 14.89 -18.97 5.06
CA LEU A 286 14.62 -18.63 6.45
C LEU A 286 13.95 -19.84 7.10
N PRO A 287 14.56 -20.51 8.08
CA PRO A 287 13.80 -21.30 9.04
C PRO A 287 12.96 -20.30 9.86
N GLU A 288 11.78 -20.70 10.34
CA GLU A 288 10.90 -19.90 11.23
C GLU A 288 9.87 -18.95 10.58
N ALA A 289 9.42 -19.22 9.35
CA ALA A 289 8.10 -18.72 8.91
C ALA A 289 6.94 -19.70 9.21
N SER A 290 7.23 -20.82 9.87
CA SER A 290 6.29 -21.93 10.12
C SER A 290 5.73 -21.98 11.54
N ASP A 291 6.11 -21.06 12.44
CA ASP A 291 5.81 -21.18 13.89
C ASP A 291 4.65 -20.30 14.39
N MET A 292 3.94 -19.65 13.48
CA MET A 292 2.59 -19.15 13.77
C MET A 292 1.65 -20.18 13.18
N GLY A 293 0.94 -20.96 14.02
CA GLY A 293 0.02 -22.05 13.63
C GLY A 293 -1.04 -21.66 12.58
N TRP A 294 -0.60 -21.57 11.33
CA TRP A 294 -1.36 -21.34 10.10
C TRP A 294 -1.31 -22.58 9.19
N ASP A 295 -0.67 -23.67 9.64
CA ASP A 295 -0.66 -25.00 9.02
C ASP A 295 -0.94 -26.04 10.12
N GLU A 296 -2.20 -26.42 10.29
CA GLU A 296 -2.72 -27.60 11.03
C GLU A 296 -4.27 -27.48 10.93
N GLU A 297 -5.08 -28.39 10.39
CA GLU A 297 -4.94 -29.75 9.91
C GLU A 297 -6.05 -29.96 8.86
N ASP A 298 -5.73 -30.45 7.67
CA ASP A 298 -6.69 -31.18 6.82
C ASP A 298 -5.94 -32.38 6.25
N SER A 299 -5.61 -33.33 7.13
CA SER A 299 -5.19 -34.67 6.75
C SER A 299 -6.43 -35.52 6.52
N GLU A 300 -7.07 -35.37 5.37
CA GLU A 300 -8.04 -36.36 4.91
C GLU A 300 -7.32 -37.53 4.23
N ALA A 301 -7.69 -38.71 4.70
CA ALA A 301 -7.12 -40.00 4.36
C ALA A 301 -7.21 -40.31 2.86
N SER A 302 -6.11 -40.82 2.30
CA SER A 302 -6.09 -41.52 1.02
C SER A 302 -5.39 -42.86 1.19
N VAL A 303 -6.18 -43.85 1.60
CA VAL A 303 -5.94 -45.28 1.39
C VAL A 303 -6.27 -45.59 -0.06
N THR A 304 -5.31 -46.09 -0.85
CA THR A 304 -5.49 -47.09 -1.94
C THR A 304 -4.11 -47.49 -2.46
N THR A 305 -3.59 -48.66 -2.04
CA THR A 305 -3.46 -49.89 -2.85
C THR A 305 -2.57 -49.76 -4.07
N GLY A 306 -1.43 -50.45 -4.04
CA GLY A 306 -0.49 -50.52 -5.14
C GLY A 306 -0.87 -51.50 -6.24
N SER A 307 -0.04 -51.51 -7.28
CA SER A 307 0.32 -52.70 -8.05
C SER A 307 1.52 -52.38 -8.93
N ASP A 308 2.54 -53.22 -8.79
CA ASP A 308 3.67 -53.40 -9.70
C ASP A 308 3.22 -53.70 -11.14
N TYR A 309 4.00 -53.26 -12.14
CA TYR A 309 4.33 -53.95 -13.41
C TYR A 309 5.41 -53.11 -14.12
N SER A 310 6.66 -53.57 -14.17
CA SER A 310 7.30 -54.32 -15.29
C SER A 310 7.57 -53.51 -16.57
N ASP A 311 8.83 -53.10 -16.70
CA ASP A 311 9.83 -53.63 -17.66
C ASP A 311 9.43 -53.80 -19.14
N SER A 312 10.10 -53.05 -20.03
CA SER A 312 10.68 -53.55 -21.31
C SER A 312 11.51 -52.47 -22.03
N GLU A 313 12.65 -52.92 -22.54
CA GLU A 313 13.67 -52.23 -23.33
C GLU A 313 13.33 -52.17 -24.84
N GLU A 314 14.33 -51.74 -25.63
CA GLU A 314 14.52 -51.77 -27.11
C GLU A 314 14.11 -50.47 -27.84
N GLU A 315 15.08 -49.62 -28.20
CA GLU A 315 15.97 -49.66 -29.39
C GLU A 315 15.21 -49.52 -30.71
N ASP A 316 15.43 -48.41 -31.44
CA ASP A 316 15.91 -48.49 -32.83
C ASP A 316 16.21 -47.13 -33.48
N ALA A 317 17.13 -47.23 -34.43
CA ALA A 317 17.94 -46.21 -35.09
C ALA A 317 17.29 -45.50 -36.31
N ALA A 318 17.96 -44.41 -36.74
CA ALA A 318 18.16 -43.89 -38.12
C ALA A 318 18.09 -42.34 -38.09
N ASP A 319 19.18 -41.58 -38.17
CA ASP A 319 20.17 -41.39 -39.24
C ASP A 319 19.63 -40.66 -40.50
N SER A 320 20.42 -39.64 -40.89
CA SER A 320 20.54 -38.99 -42.21
C SER A 320 19.75 -37.67 -42.48
N PRO A 321 20.17 -36.83 -43.47
CA PRO A 321 20.93 -35.60 -43.21
C PRO A 321 20.39 -34.32 -43.92
N THR A 322 20.97 -33.16 -43.58
CA THR A 322 20.93 -31.88 -44.34
C THR A 322 21.55 -32.02 -45.76
N PRO A 323 21.29 -31.18 -46.80
CA PRO A 323 21.60 -29.73 -46.80
C PRO A 323 20.81 -28.82 -47.80
N ASP A 324 21.36 -27.60 -47.98
CA ASP A 324 21.14 -26.56 -49.01
C ASP A 324 20.11 -25.45 -48.74
N VAL A 325 20.55 -24.23 -48.42
CA VAL A 325 21.14 -23.17 -49.28
C VAL A 325 20.07 -22.49 -50.13
N SER A 326 19.78 -21.23 -49.81
CA SER A 326 19.42 -20.19 -50.77
C SER A 326 19.61 -18.80 -50.16
N GLN A 327 20.53 -18.07 -50.77
CA GLN A 327 20.81 -16.65 -50.65
C GLN A 327 19.70 -15.82 -51.34
N SER A 328 19.38 -14.64 -50.80
CA SER A 328 19.21 -13.36 -51.51
C SER A 328 18.86 -12.29 -50.46
N SER A 329 19.73 -11.30 -50.21
CA SER A 329 20.06 -10.12 -51.02
C SER A 329 18.97 -9.04 -50.98
N ASP A 330 19.45 -7.85 -50.61
CA ASP A 330 18.98 -6.52 -51.00
C ASP A 330 17.71 -6.01 -50.32
N ASP A 331 17.51 -4.73 -50.05
CA ASP A 331 18.27 -3.47 -50.04
C ASP A 331 17.13 -2.44 -49.86
N SER A 332 17.32 -1.35 -49.11
CA SER A 332 16.62 -0.05 -49.30
C SER A 332 16.39 0.75 -48.01
N THR A 333 17.17 1.83 -47.93
CA THR A 333 16.77 3.25 -47.75
C THR A 333 15.88 3.59 -46.54
N LEU A 334 16.35 4.30 -45.50
CA LEU A 334 16.96 5.65 -45.47
C LEU A 334 16.03 6.72 -46.08
N THR A 335 15.16 7.27 -45.24
CA THR A 335 14.63 8.63 -45.39
C THR A 335 14.66 9.32 -44.02
N GLU A 336 15.68 10.17 -43.86
CA GLU A 336 15.65 11.35 -43.01
C GLU A 336 14.53 12.27 -43.49
N LEU A 337 13.72 12.79 -42.56
CA LEU A 337 13.04 14.06 -42.74
C LEU A 337 13.18 14.85 -41.43
N THR A 338 14.09 15.82 -41.51
CA THR A 338 14.13 17.05 -40.71
C THR A 338 12.94 17.94 -41.04
N ASP A 339 12.48 18.69 -40.03
CA ASP A 339 11.90 20.05 -40.07
C ASP A 339 11.34 20.28 -38.65
N THR A 340 12.01 21.00 -37.73
CA THR A 340 12.36 22.43 -37.68
C THR A 340 11.17 23.34 -37.94
N GLU A 341 10.33 23.55 -36.92
CA GLU A 341 9.61 24.82 -36.76
C GLU A 341 9.76 25.34 -35.33
N GLN A 342 10.52 26.43 -35.24
CA GLN A 342 10.59 27.35 -34.11
C GLN A 342 9.23 28.03 -33.94
N GLY A 343 8.54 27.72 -32.84
CA GLY A 343 7.41 28.49 -32.35
C GLY A 343 7.83 29.31 -31.13
N THR A 344 8.38 30.50 -31.37
CA THR A 344 8.51 31.56 -30.36
C THR A 344 7.14 32.17 -30.10
N SER A 345 6.62 32.06 -28.87
CA SER A 345 5.48 32.87 -28.42
C SER A 345 5.73 33.36 -26.99
N SER A 346 6.35 34.54 -26.94
CA SER A 346 5.98 35.69 -26.10
C SER A 346 5.23 35.40 -24.79
N GLU A 347 5.97 35.41 -23.69
CA GLU A 347 5.46 35.66 -22.35
C GLU A 347 5.07 37.15 -22.22
N PRO A 348 3.88 37.50 -21.72
CA PRO A 348 3.59 38.87 -21.32
C PRO A 348 4.10 39.11 -19.89
N GLU A 349 5.04 40.05 -19.78
CA GLU A 349 5.40 40.73 -18.53
C GLU A 349 4.13 41.41 -17.96
N MET A 350 3.72 41.04 -16.75
CA MET A 350 2.73 41.78 -15.97
C MET A 350 3.46 42.57 -14.89
N ASP A 351 3.62 43.87 -15.15
CA ASP A 351 3.83 44.92 -14.16
C ASP A 351 2.70 44.88 -13.13
N TRP A 352 3.07 44.71 -11.86
CA TRP A 352 2.21 45.02 -10.72
C TRP A 352 2.91 46.10 -9.91
N ASP A 353 2.79 47.33 -10.39
CA ASP A 353 3.04 48.52 -9.60
C ASP A 353 1.86 48.78 -8.67
N GLU A 354 2.24 49.10 -7.43
CA GLU A 354 1.63 50.06 -6.51
C GLU A 354 0.14 49.89 -6.15
N ASP A 355 -0.12 49.62 -4.87
CA ASP A 355 -0.77 50.64 -4.04
C ASP A 355 -0.48 50.40 -2.55
N VAL A 356 0.05 51.47 -1.96
CA VAL A 356 0.35 51.70 -0.55
C VAL A 356 -0.96 52.10 0.13
N ASP A 357 -1.37 51.37 1.16
CA ASP A 357 -2.36 51.87 2.12
C ASP A 357 -1.75 51.81 3.53
N ASP A 358 -1.22 52.97 3.91
CA ASP A 358 -0.91 53.34 5.28
C ASP A 358 -2.20 53.35 6.11
N ASN A 359 -2.31 52.45 7.08
CA ASN A 359 -3.32 52.56 8.12
C ASN A 359 -2.62 52.61 9.49
N GLU A 360 -2.07 53.79 9.78
CA GLU A 360 -1.69 54.22 11.12
C GLU A 360 -2.98 54.45 11.93
N GLY A 361 -3.24 53.53 12.85
CA GLY A 361 -4.29 53.64 13.84
C GLY A 361 -3.68 53.63 15.23
N ASP A 362 -3.25 54.80 15.69
CA ASP A 362 -2.99 55.11 17.09
C ASP A 362 -4.25 54.89 17.93
N ALA A 363 -4.12 54.11 19.00
CA ALA A 363 -4.97 54.20 20.17
C ALA A 363 -4.18 53.70 21.38
N ASP A 364 -3.59 54.68 22.09
CA ASP A 364 -3.17 54.61 23.48
C ASP A 364 -4.35 54.27 24.41
N GLU A 365 -4.00 53.76 25.60
CA GLU A 365 -4.68 53.79 26.92
C GLU A 365 -4.52 52.42 27.62
N GLU A 366 -3.46 52.23 28.41
CA GLU A 366 -3.38 52.46 29.87
C GLU A 366 -4.15 51.42 30.72
N ASP A 367 -3.38 50.43 31.23
CA ASP A 367 -3.33 49.85 32.62
C ASP A 367 -4.62 49.43 33.39
N PRO A 368 -4.56 48.62 34.50
CA PRO A 368 -3.39 48.18 35.29
C PRO A 368 -3.37 46.69 35.75
N ASP A 369 -2.20 46.30 36.26
CA ASP A 369 -1.93 45.40 37.41
C ASP A 369 -2.92 44.28 37.76
N TYR A 370 -2.54 43.04 37.44
CA TYR A 370 -3.07 41.85 38.11
C TYR A 370 -1.99 41.15 38.95
N ILE A 371 -2.07 41.34 40.27
CA ILE A 371 -1.24 40.69 41.29
C ILE A 371 -1.68 39.22 41.46
N PRO A 372 -0.75 38.24 41.47
CA PRO A 372 -1.09 36.85 41.69
C PRO A 372 -1.18 36.53 43.19
N THR A 373 -2.36 36.11 43.66
CA THR A 373 -2.52 35.50 44.99
C THR A 373 -2.55 33.99 44.87
N SER A 374 -1.48 33.35 45.32
CA SER A 374 -1.48 31.97 45.82
C SER A 374 -2.24 31.90 47.16
N PRO A 375 -2.92 30.79 47.43
CA PRO A 375 -2.70 30.11 48.71
C PRO A 375 -2.48 28.61 48.51
N THR A 376 -1.36 28.07 48.99
CA THR A 376 -1.20 27.43 50.30
C THR A 376 -1.77 26.01 50.34
N SER A 377 -0.84 25.08 50.47
CA SER A 377 -0.98 23.66 50.76
C SER A 377 -1.84 23.39 52.00
N GLU A 378 -2.71 22.38 51.96
CA GLU A 378 -2.96 21.50 53.10
C GLU A 378 -3.16 20.04 52.65
N LEU A 379 -2.53 19.18 53.44
CA LEU A 379 -2.49 17.72 53.40
C LEU A 379 -3.78 17.10 53.95
N LEU A 380 -3.88 15.77 53.78
CA LEU A 380 -4.74 14.76 54.45
C LEU A 380 -5.96 14.34 53.64
N ASN A 381 -6.42 13.08 53.62
CA ASN A 381 -5.90 11.76 53.95
C ASN A 381 -7.04 10.78 53.56
N THR A 382 -6.69 9.56 53.17
CA THR A 382 -7.46 8.29 53.32
C THR A 382 -8.96 8.22 52.95
N SER A 383 -9.29 7.29 52.04
CA SER A 383 -10.25 6.16 52.21
C SER A 383 -10.38 5.43 50.86
N GLN A 384 -9.76 4.25 50.69
CA GLN A 384 -10.43 2.95 50.82
C GLN A 384 -11.78 2.87 50.08
N ILE A 385 -11.77 2.30 48.87
CA ILE A 385 -12.96 1.70 48.25
C ILE A 385 -12.55 0.31 47.79
N GLU A 386 -13.16 -0.69 48.44
CA GLU A 386 -13.09 -2.11 48.10
C GLU A 386 -13.83 -2.44 46.80
N PRO A 387 -13.47 -3.54 46.11
CA PRO A 387 -14.16 -4.00 44.91
C PRO A 387 -15.39 -4.85 45.26
N ALA A 388 -16.54 -4.51 44.67
CA ALA A 388 -17.72 -5.36 44.73
C ALA A 388 -17.54 -6.57 43.80
N MET A 389 -17.39 -7.75 44.42
CA MET A 389 -17.62 -9.04 43.79
C MET A 389 -19.11 -9.23 43.52
N SER A 390 -19.46 -9.74 42.34
CA SER A 390 -20.77 -10.35 42.08
C SER A 390 -20.55 -11.58 41.21
N ALA A 391 -20.78 -12.75 41.81
CA ALA A 391 -20.75 -14.07 41.20
C ALA A 391 -22.19 -14.45 40.75
N PRO A 392 -22.35 -15.57 40.01
CA PRO A 392 -23.43 -15.76 39.03
C PRO A 392 -24.63 -16.54 39.57
N GLU A 393 -25.78 -16.41 38.89
CA GLU A 393 -26.87 -17.38 38.98
C GLU A 393 -27.00 -18.15 37.65
N GLU A 394 -26.90 -19.47 37.77
CA GLU A 394 -27.33 -20.49 36.81
C GLU A 394 -28.85 -20.50 36.70
N VAL A 395 -29.41 -20.68 35.50
CA VAL A 395 -30.56 -21.59 35.26
C VAL A 395 -30.47 -22.09 33.82
N GLY A 396 -30.29 -23.40 33.65
CA GLY A 396 -30.20 -24.06 32.34
C GLY A 396 -31.53 -24.24 31.63
N THR A 397 -31.50 -24.81 30.43
CA THR A 397 -32.48 -25.76 29.86
C THR A 397 -31.97 -26.26 28.49
N GLU A 398 -31.50 -27.51 28.44
CA GLU A 398 -31.57 -28.38 27.25
C GLU A 398 -33.03 -28.88 27.08
N PRO A 399 -33.56 -29.26 25.88
CA PRO A 399 -32.99 -30.38 25.13
C PRO A 399 -33.23 -30.47 23.58
N ALA A 400 -32.46 -31.40 23.00
CA ALA A 400 -32.82 -32.43 22.00
C ALA A 400 -33.18 -32.12 20.52
N LEU A 401 -32.35 -32.72 19.66
CA LEU A 401 -32.66 -33.63 18.54
C LEU A 401 -33.66 -33.20 17.43
N ALA A 402 -33.15 -33.10 16.20
CA ALA A 402 -33.75 -33.80 15.05
C ALA A 402 -32.77 -33.93 13.88
N SER A 403 -32.52 -35.18 13.51
CA SER A 403 -32.01 -35.69 12.25
C SER A 403 -32.85 -35.26 11.03
N GLY A 404 -32.20 -35.01 9.88
CA GLY A 404 -32.87 -34.83 8.59
C GLY A 404 -31.92 -35.05 7.42
N SER A 405 -32.00 -36.23 6.83
CA SER A 405 -31.18 -36.78 5.75
C SER A 405 -31.61 -36.34 4.33
N SER A 406 -30.63 -36.36 3.42
CA SER A 406 -30.70 -36.77 2.00
C SER A 406 -31.38 -35.83 0.98
N SER A 407 -30.66 -35.39 -0.05
CA SER A 407 -30.62 -36.10 -1.35
C SER A 407 -29.84 -35.36 -2.45
N THR A 408 -29.15 -36.19 -3.20
CA THR A 408 -28.47 -36.10 -4.50
C THR A 408 -29.19 -35.27 -5.57
N LEU A 409 -28.45 -34.53 -6.39
CA LEU A 409 -28.71 -34.44 -7.84
C LEU A 409 -27.41 -34.23 -8.64
N THR A 410 -27.18 -35.21 -9.50
CA THR A 410 -26.16 -35.34 -10.54
C THR A 410 -26.49 -34.42 -11.72
N SER A 411 -25.47 -33.81 -12.36
CA SER A 411 -25.57 -33.43 -13.78
C SER A 411 -24.18 -33.36 -14.41
N LEU A 412 -23.95 -34.30 -15.33
CA LEU A 412 -22.88 -34.29 -16.32
C LEU A 412 -23.06 -33.14 -17.32
N ALA A 413 -21.96 -32.52 -17.74
CA ALA A 413 -21.82 -31.93 -19.07
C ALA A 413 -20.34 -31.90 -19.47
N ALA A 414 -20.05 -32.57 -20.58
CA ALA A 414 -18.79 -32.52 -21.31
C ALA A 414 -18.73 -31.24 -22.15
N GLU A 415 -17.54 -30.63 -22.33
CA GLU A 415 -17.04 -30.25 -23.66
C GLU A 415 -15.64 -29.60 -23.65
N ALA A 416 -14.87 -30.03 -24.66
CA ALA A 416 -13.90 -29.31 -25.49
C ALA A 416 -12.72 -28.56 -24.82
N ALA A 417 -11.53 -29.15 -24.98
CA ALA A 417 -10.24 -28.46 -24.88
C ALA A 417 -9.99 -27.60 -26.13
N PRO A 418 -9.64 -26.30 -26.00
CA PRO A 418 -9.12 -25.52 -27.10
C PRO A 418 -7.59 -25.54 -27.13
N THR A 419 -7.08 -25.86 -28.31
CA THR A 419 -5.69 -25.71 -28.75
C THR A 419 -5.22 -24.26 -28.62
N SER A 420 -4.01 -24.06 -28.10
CA SER A 420 -3.38 -22.76 -27.91
C SER A 420 -2.69 -22.27 -29.21
N PRO A 421 -2.90 -21.00 -29.63
CA PRO A 421 -2.11 -20.37 -30.69
C PRO A 421 -0.88 -19.62 -30.12
N PRO A 422 0.12 -19.30 -30.98
CA PRO A 422 1.41 -18.78 -30.55
C PRO A 422 1.34 -17.34 -29.99
N SER A 423 2.00 -17.17 -28.85
CA SER A 423 2.15 -15.93 -28.08
C SER A 423 2.97 -14.88 -28.84
N LYS A 424 2.31 -13.83 -29.37
CA LYS A 424 2.97 -12.58 -29.75
C LYS A 424 2.95 -11.61 -28.57
N ARG A 425 4.14 -11.14 -28.18
CA ARG A 425 4.39 -10.22 -27.06
C ARG A 425 3.79 -8.85 -27.39
N ALA A 426 2.74 -8.43 -26.69
CA ALA A 426 2.10 -7.13 -26.89
C ALA A 426 2.37 -6.23 -25.68
N ARG A 427 2.96 -5.07 -25.92
CA ARG A 427 3.12 -3.99 -24.95
C ARG A 427 2.08 -2.92 -25.31
N LEU A 428 1.06 -2.75 -24.47
CA LEU A 428 -0.03 -1.80 -24.69
C LEU A 428 0.11 -0.62 -23.73
N SER A 429 0.36 0.56 -24.30
CA SER A 429 0.26 1.85 -23.62
C SER A 429 -0.89 2.61 -24.28
N LEU A 430 -1.94 2.91 -23.53
CA LEU A 430 -3.05 3.77 -23.97
C LEU A 430 -3.03 4.99 -23.05
N THR A 431 -2.78 6.17 -23.61
CA THR A 431 -2.82 7.47 -22.93
C THR A 431 -4.20 8.09 -23.00
#